data_AF-A0A518GBB7-F1
#
_entry.id   AF-A0A518GBB7-F1
#
_cell.length_a   1.000
_cell.length_b   1.000
_cell.length_c   1.000
_cell.angle_alpha   90.00
_cell.angle_beta   90.00
_cell.angle_gamma   90.00
#
_symmetry.space_group_name_H-M   'P 1'
#
loop_
_entity.id
_entity.type
_entity.pdbx_description
1 polymer ?
#
loop_
_entity_poly.entity_id
_entity_poly.type
_entity_poly.pdbx_seq_one_letter_code
_entity_poly.pdbx_strand_id
1 'polypeptide(L)'
;MNLVLNLPADLEAIIKKRAEQAGLDIPTYVLQTLRVSDLELAGEPSISNEQFEASLNRLRELHSKVPATFDDSRESIYEGRGE
;
A
#
# COMPACT_ATOMS: atom_id res chain seq x y z
N MET A 1 4.26 14.09 23.83
CA MET A 1 4.69 13.75 22.45
C MET A 1 4.65 15.04 21.66
N ASN A 2 5.78 15.52 21.14
CA ASN A 2 5.88 16.82 20.47
C ASN A 2 6.01 16.58 18.96
N LEU A 3 5.00 16.97 18.18
CA LEU A 3 4.99 16.81 16.72
C LEU A 3 5.33 18.18 16.11
N VAL A 4 6.48 18.26 15.45
CA VAL A 4 6.91 19.46 14.74
C VAL A 4 6.78 19.18 13.24
N LEU A 5 5.88 19.89 12.58
CA LEU A 5 5.64 19.80 11.15
C LEU A 5 6.15 21.08 10.48
N ASN A 6 7.11 20.94 9.57
CA ASN A 6 7.55 22.04 8.73
C ASN A 6 6.66 22.07 7.49
N LEU A 7 5.72 23.01 7.47
CA LEU A 7 4.76 23.17 6.38
C LEU A 7 5.12 24.40 5.54
N PRO A 8 4.96 24.32 4.21
CA PRO A 8 4.96 25.51 3.35
C PRO A 8 3.89 26.51 3.81
N ALA A 9 4.20 27.81 3.74
CA ALA A 9 3.35 28.88 4.25
C ALA A 9 1.92 28.85 3.66
N ASP A 10 1.77 28.44 2.39
CA ASP A 10 0.47 28.28 1.75
C ASP A 10 -0.40 27.22 2.44
N LEU A 11 0.19 26.08 2.82
CA LEU A 11 -0.53 25.01 3.50
C LEU A 11 -0.87 25.39 4.95
N GLU A 12 0.01 26.11 5.63
CA GLU A 12 -0.27 26.64 6.97
C GLU A 12 -1.47 27.59 6.95
N ALA A 13 -1.53 28.50 5.97
CA ALA A 13 -2.66 29.41 5.81
C ALA A 13 -3.98 28.67 5.56
N ILE A 14 -3.96 27.61 4.73
CA ILE A 14 -5.13 26.77 4.47
C ILE A 14 -5.58 26.04 5.74
N ILE A 15 -4.65 25.44 6.48
CA ILE A 15 -4.94 24.71 7.71
C ILE A 15 -5.53 25.64 8.75
N LYS A 16 -4.94 26.83 8.92
CA LYS A 16 -5.43 27.86 9.85
C LYS A 16 -6.86 28.27 9.52
N LYS A 17 -7.15 28.57 8.25
CA LYS A 17 -8.50 28.93 7.81
C LYS A 17 -9.51 27.81 8.07
N ARG A 18 -9.13 26.56 7.83
CA ARG A 18 -10.01 25.40 8.06
C ARG A 18 -10.22 25.11 9.55
N ALA A 19 -9.19 25.30 10.37
CA ALA A 19 -9.31 25.17 11.83
C ALA A 19 -10.27 26.24 12.38
N GLU A 20 -10.13 27.49 11.94
CA GLU A 20 -11.07 28.58 12.28
C GLU A 20 -12.51 28.28 11.85
N GLN A 21 -12.70 27.75 10.63
CA GLN A 21 -14.03 27.34 10.14
C GLN A 21 -14.65 26.20 10.96
N ALA A 22 -13.83 25.28 11.48
CA ALA A 22 -14.27 24.20 12.34
C ALA A 22 -14.46 24.64 13.80
N GLY A 23 -14.08 25.87 14.16
CA GLY A 23 -14.08 26.35 15.55
C GLY A 23 -13.07 25.64 16.45
N LEU A 24 -12.02 25.06 15.86
CA LEU A 24 -10.99 24.28 16.55
C LEU A 24 -9.66 25.04 16.55
N ASP A 25 -8.82 24.78 17.54
CA ASP A 25 -7.43 25.20 17.49
C ASP A 25 -6.65 24.38 16.45
N ILE A 26 -5.62 25.00 15.87
CA ILE A 26 -4.81 24.40 14.81
C ILE A 26 -4.24 23.03 15.23
N PRO A 27 -3.63 22.87 16.42
CA PRO A 27 -3.15 21.56 16.88
C PRO A 27 -4.25 20.49 16.92
N THR A 28 -5.42 20.78 17.50
CA THR A 28 -6.54 19.83 17.59
C THR A 28 -7.06 19.46 16.20
N TYR A 29 -7.20 20.44 15.31
CA TYR A 29 -7.62 20.20 13.93
C TYR A 29 -6.66 19.26 13.17
N VAL A 30 -5.34 19.50 13.30
CA VAL A 30 -4.31 18.66 12.68
C VAL A 30 -4.32 17.24 13.25
N LEU A 31 -4.43 17.09 14.57
CA LEU A 31 -4.47 15.77 15.19
C LEU A 31 -5.74 14.98 14.82
N GLN A 32 -6.89 15.65 14.75
CA GLN A 32 -8.15 15.01 14.38
C GLN A 32 -8.14 14.56 12.92
N THR A 33 -7.63 15.40 12.01
CA THR A 33 -7.51 15.05 10.59
C THR A 33 -6.56 13.86 10.37
N LEU A 34 -5.39 13.87 11.00
CA LEU A 34 -4.45 12.74 10.93
C LEU A 34 -5.05 11.43 11.46
N ARG A 35 -5.79 11.48 12.58
CA ARG A 35 -6.44 10.29 13.16
C ARG A 35 -7.52 9.68 12.26
N VAL A 36 -8.26 10.51 11.53
CA VAL A 36 -9.32 10.04 10.62
C VAL A 36 -8.71 9.44 9.36
N SER A 37 -7.62 10.01 8.84
CA SER A 37 -6.94 9.50 7.64
C SER A 37 -6.37 8.09 7.82
N ASP A 38 -5.87 7.74 9.02
CA ASP A 38 -5.34 6.40 9.29
C ASP A 38 -6.43 5.31 9.37
N LEU A 39 -7.69 5.67 9.67
CA LEU A 39 -8.78 4.70 9.82
C LEU A 39 -9.53 4.43 8.51
N GLU A 40 -9.55 5.37 7.56
CA GLU A 40 -10.26 5.22 6.29
C GLU A 40 -9.36 4.75 5.13
N LEU A 41 -8.03 4.65 5.34
CA LEU A 41 -7.10 4.08 4.36
C LEU A 41 -7.03 2.55 4.37
N ALA A 42 -7.72 1.88 5.31
CA ALA A 42 -8.16 0.51 5.09
C ALA A 42 -9.32 0.52 4.08
N GLY A 43 -9.02 0.99 2.87
CA GLY A 43 -10.00 1.13 1.80
C GLY A 43 -10.73 -0.19 1.58
N GLU A 44 -12.02 -0.10 1.31
CA GLU A 44 -12.78 -1.26 0.87
C GLU A 44 -12.03 -1.94 -0.29
N PRO A 45 -11.89 -3.27 -0.28
CA PRO A 45 -11.19 -3.96 -1.34
C PRO A 45 -11.80 -3.55 -2.67
N SER A 46 -10.99 -2.94 -3.54
CA SER A 46 -11.47 -2.38 -4.82
C SER A 46 -11.98 -3.47 -5.78
N ILE A 47 -11.76 -4.75 -5.44
CA ILE A 47 -12.22 -5.92 -6.18
C ILE A 47 -12.78 -6.95 -5.20
N SER A 48 -13.82 -7.66 -5.61
CA SER A 48 -14.33 -8.81 -4.85
C SER A 48 -13.35 -9.98 -4.88
N ASN A 49 -13.46 -10.91 -3.92
CA ASN A 49 -12.67 -12.13 -3.93
C ASN A 49 -12.83 -12.92 -5.23
N GLU A 50 -14.04 -12.94 -5.80
CA GLU A 50 -14.32 -13.59 -7.09
C GLU A 50 -13.56 -12.94 -8.25
N GLN A 51 -13.45 -11.59 -8.25
CA GLN A 51 -12.68 -10.86 -9.25
C GLN A 51 -11.18 -11.09 -9.11
N PHE A 52 -10.70 -11.22 -7.87
CA PHE A 52 -9.30 -11.59 -7.60
C PHE A 52 -8.99 -13.00 -8.10
N GLU A 53 -9.83 -13.98 -7.80
CA GLU A 53 -9.67 -15.36 -8.28
C GLU A 53 -9.71 -15.42 -9.82
N ALA A 54 -10.60 -14.68 -10.47
CA ALA A 54 -10.64 -14.56 -11.92
C ALA A 54 -9.33 -13.99 -12.50
N SER A 55 -8.70 -13.03 -11.80
CA SER A 55 -7.42 -12.46 -12.21
C SER A 55 -6.27 -13.46 -12.15
N LEU A 56 -6.23 -14.29 -11.10
CA LEU A 56 -5.23 -15.36 -10.95
C LEU A 56 -5.42 -16.46 -11.99
N ASN A 57 -6.67 -16.86 -12.25
CA ASN A 57 -6.96 -17.86 -13.28
C ASN A 57 -6.57 -17.37 -14.67
N ARG A 58 -6.84 -16.11 -15.00
CA ARG A 58 -6.41 -15.49 -16.26
C ARG A 58 -4.89 -15.44 -16.39
N LEU A 59 -4.19 -15.12 -15.31
CA LEU A 59 -2.73 -15.11 -15.29
C LEU A 59 -2.15 -16.52 -15.49
N ARG A 60 -2.74 -17.53 -14.85
CA ARG A 60 -2.39 -18.95 -15.06
C ARG A 60 -2.61 -19.36 -16.52
N GLU A 61 -3.70 -18.97 -17.14
CA GLU A 61 -3.98 -19.28 -18.55
C GLU A 61 -2.96 -18.63 -19.51
N LEU A 62 -2.57 -17.38 -19.25
CA LEU A 62 -1.55 -16.68 -20.03
C LEU A 62 -0.16 -17.34 -19.93
N HIS A 63 0.17 -17.88 -18.77
CA HIS A 63 1.46 -18.55 -18.51
C HIS A 63 1.42 -20.08 -18.72
N SER A 64 0.27 -20.67 -19.05
CA SER A 64 0.08 -22.13 -19.23
C SER A 64 0.87 -22.75 -20.39
N LYS A 65 1.50 -21.94 -21.25
CA LYS A 65 2.24 -22.39 -22.44
C LYS A 65 3.74 -22.54 -22.24
N VAL A 66 4.27 -22.33 -21.05
CA VAL A 66 5.67 -22.69 -20.77
C VAL A 66 5.67 -24.13 -20.26
N PRO A 67 6.14 -25.13 -21.02
CA PRO A 67 6.45 -26.43 -20.45
C PRO A 67 7.56 -26.21 -19.43
N ALA A 68 7.19 -26.07 -18.17
CA ALA A 68 8.12 -25.99 -17.06
C ALA A 68 8.70 -27.39 -16.87
N THR A 69 9.77 -27.72 -17.59
CA THR A 69 10.67 -28.81 -17.21
C THR A 69 11.49 -28.30 -16.03
N PHE A 70 10.89 -28.30 -14.85
CA PHE A 70 11.65 -28.15 -13.62
C PHE A 70 12.27 -29.50 -13.28
N ASP A 71 13.58 -29.60 -13.47
CA ASP A 71 14.37 -30.64 -12.85
C ASP A 71 14.51 -30.30 -11.36
N ASP A 72 13.65 -30.91 -10.54
CA ASP A 72 13.64 -30.73 -9.07
C ASP A 72 14.64 -31.67 -8.37
N SER A 73 15.61 -32.21 -9.12
CA SER A 73 16.66 -33.04 -8.58
C SER A 73 17.67 -32.18 -7.81
N ARG A 74 17.84 -32.48 -6.52
CA ARG A 74 18.87 -31.85 -5.66
C ARG A 74 20.31 -32.04 -6.18
N GLU A 75 20.54 -32.92 -7.16
CA GLU A 75 21.84 -33.14 -7.80
C GLU A 75 22.27 -32.02 -8.76
N SER A 76 21.33 -31.33 -9.43
CA SER A 76 21.64 -30.30 -10.44
C SER A 76 22.27 -29.04 -9.83
N ILE A 77 22.26 -28.91 -8.50
CA ILE A 77 22.92 -27.84 -7.73
C ILE A 77 24.42 -28.12 -7.54
N TYR A 78 24.85 -29.38 -7.62
CA TYR A 78 26.24 -29.82 -7.40
C TYR A 78 26.96 -30.27 -8.68
N GLU A 79 26.26 -30.39 -9.80
CA GLU A 79 26.85 -30.67 -11.11
C GLU A 79 27.89 -29.57 -11.47
N GLY A 80 29.16 -29.96 -11.60
CA GLY A 80 30.26 -29.05 -11.94
C GLY A 80 30.99 -28.37 -10.76
N ARG A 81 30.73 -28.75 -9.50
CA ARG A 81 31.52 -28.28 -8.33
C ARG A 81 32.54 -29.29 -7.79
N GLY A 82 32.80 -30.37 -8.52
CA GLY A 82 33.64 -31.49 -8.07
C GLY A 82 34.49 -32.17 -9.14
N GLU A 83 34.85 -31.46 -10.21
CA GLU A 83 35.96 -31.85 -11.11
C GLU A 83 37.00 -30.73 -11.20
#